data_AF-A0AAX4JTJ8-F1
#
_entry.id   AF-A0AAX4JTJ8-F1
#
_cell.length_a   1.000
_cell.length_b   1.000
_cell.length_c   1.000
_cell.angle_alpha   90.00
_cell.angle_beta   90.00
_cell.angle_gamma   90.00
#
_symmetry.space_group_name_H-M   'P 1'
#
loop_
_entity.id
_entity.type
_entity.pdbx_description
1 polymer ?
#
loop_
_entity_poly.entity_id
_entity_poly.type
_entity_poly.pdbx_seq_one_letter_code
_entity_poly.pdbx_strand_id
1 'polypeptide(L)'
;MSAQILSSPFLNLNTINTILSSPAPIPIEQKIQLLEAKIHLLTSSLPTIGKSSGNTKSCEKQNGPNKRDGALIAINQRRWDLGQTYLSKKIPDYIKAEMEFGIIDKDCKLLIKRLERSLGLPDDGGNIPNELNNTTVQNSIKNIKLLRIAALRGMIEVDLGLGREARVERWRKTISDIQG
;
A
#
# COMPACT_ATOMS: atom_id res chain seq x y z
N MET A 1 -17.21 -6.79 -15.50
CA MET A 1 -18.37 -5.89 -15.33
C MET A 1 -18.20 -5.04 -14.06
N SER A 2 -17.22 -4.12 -14.03
CA SER A 2 -16.81 -3.37 -12.82
C SER A 2 -17.08 -1.86 -12.87
N ALA A 3 -17.73 -1.37 -13.94
CA ALA A 3 -17.84 0.06 -14.19
C ALA A 3 -18.97 0.78 -13.43
N GLN A 4 -19.97 0.07 -12.89
CA GLN A 4 -21.19 0.71 -12.35
C GLN A 4 -21.01 1.43 -11.01
N ILE A 5 -20.04 1.05 -10.18
CA ILE A 5 -19.82 1.67 -8.86
C ILE A 5 -18.90 2.88 -8.96
N LEU A 6 -17.97 2.86 -9.93
CA LEU A 6 -17.03 3.96 -10.18
C LEU A 6 -17.67 5.16 -10.87
N SER A 7 -18.84 5.01 -11.49
CA SER A 7 -19.57 6.09 -12.18
C SER A 7 -20.70 6.71 -11.36
N SER A 8 -20.96 6.23 -10.14
CA SER A 8 -22.08 6.73 -9.33
C SER A 8 -21.70 8.03 -8.60
N PRO A 9 -22.42 9.15 -8.83
CA PRO A 9 -22.15 10.43 -8.16
C PRO A 9 -22.42 10.40 -6.64
N PHE A 10 -23.06 9.34 -6.13
CA PHE A 10 -23.37 9.17 -4.71
C PHE A 10 -22.30 8.38 -3.94
N LEU A 11 -21.37 7.73 -4.64
CA LEU A 11 -20.34 6.86 -4.05
C LEU A 11 -19.04 7.64 -3.82
N ASN A 12 -19.09 8.55 -2.84
CA ASN A 12 -17.92 9.28 -2.37
C ASN A 12 -17.13 8.46 -1.32
N LEU A 13 -15.90 8.90 -1.02
CA LEU A 13 -15.01 8.20 -0.08
C LEU A 13 -15.63 8.04 1.33
N ASN A 14 -16.40 9.03 1.78
CA ASN A 14 -17.06 8.98 3.10
C ASN A 14 -18.14 7.90 3.12
N THR A 15 -18.98 7.82 2.10
CA THR A 15 -20.01 6.78 1.96
C THR A 15 -19.38 5.39 1.98
N ILE A 16 -18.28 5.18 1.23
CA ILE A 16 -17.56 3.90 1.21
C ILE A 16 -16.99 3.55 2.59
N ASN A 17 -16.42 4.54 3.29
CA ASN A 17 -15.91 4.33 4.65
C ASN A 17 -17.03 3.93 5.61
N THR A 18 -18.18 4.62 5.57
CA THR A 18 -19.34 4.29 6.41
C THR A 18 -19.83 2.87 6.16
N ILE A 19 -19.93 2.45 4.90
CA ILE A 19 -20.38 1.10 4.56
C ILE A 19 -19.35 0.07 5.05
N LEU A 20 -18.06 0.24 4.74
CA LEU A 20 -17.00 -0.70 5.13
C LEU A 20 -16.79 -0.79 6.66
N SER A 21 -17.15 0.26 7.41
CA SER A 21 -17.07 0.30 8.87
C SER A 21 -18.35 -0.15 9.58
N SER A 22 -19.43 -0.40 8.83
CA SER A 22 -20.69 -0.89 9.39
C SER A 22 -20.49 -2.30 9.99
N PRO A 23 -21.08 -2.60 11.16
CA PRO A 23 -21.03 -3.94 11.75
C PRO A 23 -21.88 -4.96 10.98
N ALA A 24 -22.68 -4.52 10.01
CA ALA A 24 -23.51 -5.40 9.20
C ALA A 24 -22.64 -6.30 8.28
N PRO A 25 -22.97 -7.59 8.13
CA PRO A 25 -22.25 -8.47 7.22
C PRO A 25 -22.44 -8.01 5.77
N ILE A 26 -21.32 -7.66 5.12
CA ILE A 26 -21.30 -7.26 3.71
C ILE A 26 -20.98 -8.49 2.86
N PRO A 27 -21.78 -8.80 1.83
CA PRO A 27 -21.44 -9.82 0.84
C PRO A 27 -20.03 -9.62 0.27
N ILE A 28 -19.27 -10.70 0.10
CA ILE A 28 -17.86 -10.64 -0.29
C ILE A 28 -17.68 -9.89 -1.62
N GLU A 29 -18.56 -10.11 -2.58
CA GLU A 29 -18.55 -9.45 -3.89
C GLU A 29 -18.73 -7.93 -3.77
N GLN A 30 -19.63 -7.48 -2.89
CA GLN A 30 -19.84 -6.06 -2.63
C GLN A 30 -18.64 -5.46 -1.89
N LYS A 31 -18.05 -6.20 -0.94
CA LYS A 31 -16.83 -5.78 -0.23
C LYS A 31 -15.66 -5.58 -1.19
N ILE A 32 -15.48 -6.49 -2.16
CA ILE A 32 -14.46 -6.36 -3.21
C ILE A 32 -14.67 -5.06 -3.99
N GLN A 33 -15.90 -4.82 -4.47
CA GLN A 33 -16.21 -3.63 -5.26
C GLN A 33 -15.98 -2.33 -4.48
N LEU A 34 -16.35 -2.29 -3.20
CA LEU A 34 -16.14 -1.13 -2.33
C LEU A 34 -14.65 -0.88 -2.08
N LEU A 35 -13.86 -1.94 -1.87
CA LEU A 35 -12.41 -1.82 -1.69
C LEU A 35 -11.71 -1.38 -2.98
N GLU A 36 -12.08 -1.94 -4.13
CA GLU A 36 -11.58 -1.51 -5.44
C GLU A 36 -11.90 -0.02 -5.69
N ALA A 37 -13.14 0.41 -5.44
CA ALA A 37 -13.56 1.80 -5.59
C ALA A 37 -12.77 2.73 -4.64
N LYS A 38 -12.57 2.32 -3.39
CA LYS A 38 -11.78 3.06 -2.41
C LYS A 38 -10.33 3.22 -2.85
N ILE A 39 -9.69 2.14 -3.30
CA ILE A 39 -8.31 2.17 -3.81
C ILE A 39 -8.22 3.10 -5.01
N HIS A 40 -9.17 3.01 -5.95
CA HIS A 40 -9.22 3.87 -7.12
C HIS A 40 -9.29 5.35 -6.74
N LEU A 41 -10.23 5.73 -5.86
CA LEU A 41 -10.39 7.12 -5.38
C LEU A 41 -9.15 7.64 -4.63
N LEU A 42 -8.56 6.81 -3.77
CA LEU A 42 -7.35 7.19 -3.04
C LEU A 42 -6.16 7.36 -3.99
N THR A 43 -6.02 6.46 -4.97
CA THR A 43 -4.93 6.52 -5.94
C THR A 43 -5.09 7.70 -6.90
N SER A 44 -6.31 8.00 -7.36
CA SER A 44 -6.57 9.14 -8.24
C SER A 44 -6.38 10.49 -7.54
N SER A 45 -6.52 10.53 -6.22
CA SER A 45 -6.23 11.72 -5.42
C SER A 45 -4.73 11.96 -5.15
N LEU A 46 -3.86 11.00 -5.46
CA LEU A 46 -2.42 11.17 -5.30
C LEU A 46 -1.85 12.00 -6.47
N PRO A 47 -1.00 13.00 -6.20
CA PRO A 47 -0.34 13.74 -7.28
C PRO A 47 0.48 12.77 -8.14
N THR A 48 0.30 12.80 -9.46
CA THR A 48 1.12 11.99 -10.39
C THR A 48 2.57 12.42 -10.32
N ILE A 49 3.51 11.48 -10.19
CA ILE A 49 4.94 11.74 -10.41
C ILE A 49 5.13 11.83 -11.93
N GLY A 50 4.70 12.96 -12.51
CA GLY A 50 4.80 13.27 -13.92
C GLY A 50 5.85 14.35 -14.13
N LYS A 51 6.85 14.04 -14.96
CA LYS A 51 7.93 14.91 -15.42
C LYS A 51 7.37 16.29 -15.84
N SER A 52 7.69 17.34 -15.09
CA SER A 52 7.48 18.71 -15.55
C SER A 52 8.52 19.03 -16.63
N SER A 53 8.23 18.64 -17.87
CA SER A 53 8.76 19.34 -19.04
C SER A 53 7.83 20.53 -19.26
N GLY A 54 8.26 21.73 -18.90
CA GLY A 54 7.48 22.95 -19.10
C GLY A 54 7.78 24.02 -18.06
N ASN A 55 8.53 25.03 -18.46
CA ASN A 55 8.77 26.29 -17.74
C ASN A 55 7.51 26.82 -17.06
N THR A 56 7.48 26.87 -15.73
CA THR A 56 6.74 27.89 -14.98
C THR A 56 7.31 27.97 -13.58
N LYS A 57 7.88 29.13 -13.25
CA LYS A 57 8.28 29.50 -11.89
C LYS A 57 7.00 29.75 -11.09
N SER A 58 6.57 28.78 -10.28
CA SER A 58 5.66 29.02 -9.16
C SER A 58 6.27 28.46 -7.89
N CYS A 59 6.53 29.38 -6.97
CA CYS A 59 7.03 29.12 -5.63
C CYS A 59 5.87 28.55 -4.79
N GLU A 60 5.55 27.27 -4.96
CA GLU A 60 4.67 26.54 -4.04
C GLU A 60 5.50 25.67 -3.11
N LYS A 61 5.40 26.02 -1.83
CA LYS A 61 6.03 25.37 -0.69
C LYS A 61 5.86 23.86 -0.78
N GLN A 62 7.00 23.16 -0.74
CA GLN A 62 7.13 21.72 -0.77
C GLN A 62 6.10 21.04 0.16
N ASN A 63 5.07 20.43 -0.41
CA ASN A 63 4.25 19.45 0.30
C ASN A 63 5.15 18.23 0.57
N GLY A 64 5.64 18.14 1.81
CA GLY A 64 6.73 17.26 2.19
C GLY A 64 6.52 15.77 1.89
N PRO A 65 7.61 15.01 1.70
CA PRO A 65 7.61 13.58 1.35
C PRO A 65 6.74 12.71 2.27
N ASN A 66 6.52 13.12 3.52
CA ASN A 66 5.74 12.38 4.51
C ASN A 66 4.23 12.24 4.18
N LYS A 67 3.58 13.24 3.56
CA LYS A 67 2.13 13.15 3.29
C LYS A 67 1.82 12.12 2.20
N ARG A 68 2.62 12.13 1.13
CA ARG A 68 2.49 11.18 0.03
C ARG A 68 2.74 9.75 0.50
N ASP A 69 3.79 9.56 1.29
CA ASP A 69 4.17 8.24 1.77
C ASP A 69 3.15 7.67 2.75
N GLY A 70 2.61 8.51 3.64
CA GLY A 70 1.48 8.13 4.50
C GLY A 70 0.24 7.72 3.70
N ALA A 71 -0.11 8.45 2.63
CA ALA A 71 -1.23 8.11 1.76
C ALA A 71 -0.99 6.79 1.01
N LEU A 72 0.24 6.53 0.53
CA LEU A 72 0.59 5.28 -0.13
C LEU A 72 0.51 4.08 0.83
N ILE A 73 0.96 4.25 2.09
CA ILE A 73 0.81 3.22 3.13
C ILE A 73 -0.67 2.93 3.38
N ALA A 74 -1.52 3.96 3.47
CA ALA A 74 -2.96 3.77 3.65
C ALA A 74 -3.60 3.03 2.46
N ILE A 75 -3.18 3.32 1.22
CA ILE A 75 -3.62 2.58 0.03
C ILE A 75 -3.19 1.12 0.11
N ASN A 76 -1.94 0.86 0.48
CA ASN A 76 -1.41 -0.50 0.57
C ASN A 76 -2.10 -1.33 1.67
N GLN A 77 -2.53 -0.70 2.77
CA GLN A 77 -3.39 -1.37 3.75
C GLN A 77 -4.72 -1.81 3.13
N ARG A 78 -5.33 -0.98 2.27
CA ARG A 78 -6.58 -1.34 1.57
C ARG A 78 -6.37 -2.40 0.50
N ARG A 79 -5.23 -2.37 -0.19
CA ARG A 79 -4.84 -3.46 -1.11
C ARG A 79 -4.65 -4.77 -0.35
N TRP A 80 -4.09 -4.73 0.87
CA TRP A 80 -3.98 -5.92 1.71
C TRP A 80 -5.36 -6.46 2.08
N ASP A 81 -6.28 -5.59 2.53
CA ASP A 81 -7.68 -5.97 2.82
C ASP A 81 -8.35 -6.61 1.58
N LEU A 82 -8.10 -6.07 0.39
CA LEU A 82 -8.63 -6.57 -0.88
C LEU A 82 -8.05 -7.94 -1.25
N GLY A 83 -6.73 -8.11 -1.16
CA GLY A 83 -6.06 -9.39 -1.38
C GLY A 83 -6.57 -10.49 -0.46
N GLN A 84 -6.73 -10.19 0.83
CA GLN A 84 -7.32 -11.11 1.81
C GLN A 84 -8.78 -11.46 1.48
N THR A 85 -9.54 -10.47 1.00
CA THR A 85 -10.94 -10.68 0.59
C THR A 85 -11.02 -11.61 -0.63
N TYR A 86 -10.07 -11.53 -1.57
CA TYR A 86 -9.99 -12.47 -2.70
C TYR A 86 -9.71 -13.91 -2.28
N LEU A 87 -8.88 -14.11 -1.26
CA LEU A 87 -8.59 -15.44 -0.70
C LEU A 87 -9.77 -16.00 0.11
N SER A 88 -10.56 -15.14 0.74
CA SER A 88 -11.70 -15.54 1.57
C SER A 88 -12.94 -15.98 0.79
N LYS A 89 -12.92 -15.92 -0.54
CA LYS A 89 -14.04 -16.36 -1.39
C LYS A 89 -14.22 -17.88 -1.28
N LYS A 90 -15.46 -18.37 -1.50
CA LYS A 90 -15.75 -19.81 -1.58
C LYS A 90 -14.83 -20.53 -2.58
N ILE A 91 -14.53 -19.87 -3.69
CA ILE A 91 -13.45 -20.23 -4.61
C ILE A 91 -12.44 -19.08 -4.58
N PRO A 92 -11.27 -19.26 -3.94
CA PRO A 92 -10.25 -18.22 -3.85
C PRO A 92 -9.81 -17.71 -5.23
N ASP A 93 -9.70 -16.39 -5.36
CA ASP A 93 -9.14 -15.76 -6.57
C ASP A 93 -7.65 -15.48 -6.37
N TYR A 94 -6.85 -16.54 -6.51
CA TYR A 94 -5.40 -16.49 -6.27
C TYR A 94 -4.66 -15.50 -7.18
N ILE A 95 -5.12 -15.33 -8.43
CA ILE A 95 -4.47 -14.42 -9.40
C ILE A 95 -4.65 -12.97 -8.96
N LYS A 96 -5.87 -12.58 -8.58
CA LYS A 96 -6.11 -11.22 -8.10
C LYS A 96 -5.45 -10.95 -6.76
N ALA A 97 -5.48 -11.94 -5.84
CA ALA A 97 -4.76 -11.84 -4.58
C ALA A 97 -3.25 -11.65 -4.79
N GLU A 98 -2.63 -12.45 -5.69
CA GLU A 98 -1.20 -12.33 -6.04
C GLU A 98 -0.86 -10.92 -6.53
N MET A 99 -1.70 -10.36 -7.40
CA MET A 99 -1.49 -9.03 -7.97
C MET A 99 -1.48 -7.95 -6.88
N GLU A 100 -2.45 -7.98 -5.96
CA GLU A 100 -2.54 -7.00 -4.87
C GLU A 100 -1.35 -7.11 -3.91
N PHE A 101 -0.98 -8.32 -3.48
CA PHE A 101 0.17 -8.51 -2.59
C PHE A 101 1.50 -8.15 -3.28
N GLY A 102 1.64 -8.42 -4.57
CA GLY A 102 2.82 -8.06 -5.35
C GLY A 102 3.02 -6.54 -5.48
N ILE A 103 1.93 -5.78 -5.63
CA ILE A 103 1.99 -4.30 -5.63
C ILE A 103 2.47 -3.79 -4.27
N ILE A 104 1.95 -4.34 -3.17
CA ILE A 104 2.34 -3.95 -1.81
C ILE A 104 3.82 -4.23 -1.57
N ASP A 105 4.35 -5.42 -1.92
CA ASP A 105 5.78 -5.72 -1.75
C ASP A 105 6.66 -4.72 -2.50
N LYS A 106 6.32 -4.42 -3.75
CA LYS A 106 7.04 -3.45 -4.58
C LYS A 106 7.05 -2.05 -3.95
N ASP A 107 5.88 -1.56 -3.54
CA ASP A 107 5.76 -0.21 -2.99
C ASP A 107 6.44 -0.08 -1.63
N CYS A 108 6.29 -1.09 -0.76
CA CYS A 108 6.99 -1.15 0.52
C CYS A 108 8.52 -1.17 0.34
N LYS A 109 9.05 -1.92 -0.63
CA LYS A 109 10.50 -1.91 -0.95
C LYS A 109 10.98 -0.51 -1.35
N LEU A 110 10.24 0.18 -2.21
CA LEU A 110 10.59 1.53 -2.68
C LEU A 110 10.51 2.56 -1.55
N LEU A 111 9.50 2.46 -0.69
CA LEU A 111 9.33 3.30 0.50
C LEU A 111 10.49 3.11 1.49
N ILE A 112 10.80 1.87 1.87
CA ILE A 112 11.90 1.54 2.79
C ILE A 112 13.22 2.11 2.26
N LYS A 113 13.58 1.81 1.00
CA LYS A 113 14.82 2.28 0.38
C LYS A 113 14.94 3.81 0.36
N ARG A 114 13.82 4.53 0.28
CA ARG A 114 13.81 6.00 0.29
C ARG A 114 13.96 6.55 1.70
N LEU A 115 13.27 5.96 2.68
CA LEU A 115 13.38 6.38 4.09
C LEU A 115 14.76 6.05 4.68
N GLU A 116 15.35 4.92 4.31
CA GLU A 116 16.73 4.58 4.68
C GLU A 116 17.74 5.58 4.09
N ARG A 117 17.53 6.02 2.84
CA ARG A 117 18.36 7.08 2.24
C ARG A 117 18.24 8.42 2.97
N SER A 118 17.05 8.76 3.49
CA SER A 118 16.89 9.97 4.30
C SER A 118 17.55 9.87 5.68
N LEU A 119 17.82 8.67 6.18
CA LEU A 119 18.56 8.46 7.43
C LEU A 119 20.09 8.47 7.23
N GLY A 120 20.58 8.27 6.00
CA GLY A 120 21.99 8.02 5.70
C GLY A 120 22.73 9.12 4.93
N LEU A 121 22.10 10.28 4.65
CA LEU A 121 22.78 11.41 4.03
C LEU A 121 23.24 12.42 5.11
N PRO A 122 24.54 12.76 5.19
CA PRO A 122 24.96 14.01 5.83
C PRO A 122 24.43 15.15 4.95
N ASP A 123 23.49 15.93 5.48
CA ASP A 123 23.07 17.18 4.87
C ASP A 123 24.25 18.15 4.96
N ASP A 124 24.81 18.54 3.81
CA ASP A 124 25.93 19.48 3.65
C ASP A 124 25.50 20.94 3.98
N GLY A 125 24.63 21.09 4.97
CA GLY A 125 23.76 22.25 5.15
C GLY A 125 23.23 22.41 6.57
N GLY A 126 24.07 22.19 7.59
CA GLY A 126 23.96 22.87 8.89
C GLY A 126 22.67 22.71 9.71
N ASN A 127 21.80 21.74 9.41
CA ASN A 127 20.67 21.41 10.28
C ASN A 127 20.99 20.20 11.14
N ILE A 128 21.15 20.43 12.44
CA ILE A 128 21.34 19.40 13.46
C ILE A 128 20.22 18.36 13.31
N PRO A 129 20.52 17.06 13.12
CA PRO A 129 19.51 16.02 13.06
C PRO A 129 18.73 15.98 14.37
N ASN A 130 17.45 16.36 14.33
CA ASN A 130 16.58 16.29 15.49
C ASN A 130 16.29 14.80 15.79
N GLU A 131 16.73 14.28 16.94
CA GLU A 131 16.56 12.86 17.33
C GLU A 131 15.10 12.39 17.17
N LEU A 132 14.14 13.29 17.42
CA LEU A 132 12.71 13.05 17.27
C LEU A 132 12.31 12.66 15.83
N ASN A 133 12.96 13.23 14.82
CA ASN A 133 12.71 12.91 13.42
C ASN A 133 13.26 11.53 13.06
N ASN A 134 14.43 11.16 13.59
CA ASN A 134 15.03 9.84 13.35
C ASN A 134 14.18 8.73 13.96
N THR A 135 13.67 8.91 15.19
CA THR A 135 12.75 7.95 15.80
C THR A 135 11.46 7.80 15.00
N THR A 136 10.91 8.91 14.49
CA THR A 136 9.68 8.90 13.68
C THR A 136 9.87 8.15 12.36
N VAL A 137 10.99 8.37 11.67
CA VAL A 137 11.32 7.67 10.42
C VAL A 137 11.57 6.19 10.68
N GLN A 138 12.30 5.83 11.74
CA GLN A 138 12.50 4.42 12.11
C GLN A 138 11.20 3.70 12.43
N ASN A 139 10.28 4.33 13.18
CA ASN A 139 8.97 3.78 13.45
C ASN A 139 8.15 3.58 12.16
N SER A 140 8.26 4.52 11.22
CA SER A 140 7.63 4.41 9.91
C SER A 140 8.20 3.23 9.12
N ILE A 141 9.52 3.04 9.09
CA ILE A 141 10.18 1.89 8.45
C ILE A 141 9.68 0.58 9.07
N LYS A 142 9.59 0.50 10.41
CA LYS A 142 9.06 -0.69 11.10
C LYS A 142 7.63 -1.02 10.65
N ASN A 143 6.74 -0.03 10.61
CA ASN A 143 5.37 -0.22 10.16
C ASN A 143 5.29 -0.69 8.70
N ILE A 144 6.14 -0.14 7.82
CA ILE A 144 6.19 -0.54 6.40
C ILE A 144 6.74 -1.96 6.26
N LYS A 145 7.73 -2.36 7.07
CA LYS A 145 8.23 -3.74 7.13
C LYS A 145 7.14 -4.71 7.56
N LEU A 146 6.35 -4.38 8.58
CA LEU A 146 5.22 -5.21 9.03
C LEU A 146 4.18 -5.42 7.93
N LEU A 147 3.78 -4.34 7.23
CA LEU A 147 2.85 -4.43 6.11
C LEU A 147 3.43 -5.28 4.97
N ARG A 148 4.73 -5.12 4.66
CA ARG A 148 5.41 -5.94 3.66
C ARG A 148 5.43 -7.42 4.03
N ILE A 149 5.73 -7.76 5.30
CA ILE A 149 5.67 -9.14 5.78
C ILE A 149 4.25 -9.70 5.64
N ALA A 150 3.23 -8.93 6.00
CA ALA A 150 1.83 -9.35 5.85
C ALA A 150 1.46 -9.65 4.40
N ALA A 151 1.92 -8.84 3.44
CA ALA A 151 1.74 -9.09 2.01
C ALA A 151 2.49 -10.36 1.54
N LEU A 152 3.74 -10.56 1.99
CA LEU A 152 4.52 -11.77 1.68
C LEU A 152 3.88 -13.04 2.26
N ARG A 153 3.24 -12.97 3.42
CA ARG A 153 2.43 -14.07 3.96
C ARG A 153 1.22 -14.38 3.07
N GLY A 154 0.55 -13.35 2.55
CA GLY A 154 -0.49 -13.51 1.54
C GLY A 154 0.02 -14.17 0.26
N MET A 155 1.22 -13.80 -0.20
CA MET A 155 1.89 -14.46 -1.35
C MET A 155 2.18 -15.93 -1.09
N ILE A 156 2.56 -16.30 0.14
CA ILE A 156 2.76 -17.70 0.53
C ILE A 156 1.44 -18.47 0.44
N GLU A 157 0.35 -17.93 0.96
CA GLU A 157 -0.97 -18.55 0.90
C GLU A 157 -1.43 -18.76 -0.55
N VAL A 158 -1.25 -17.75 -1.41
CA VAL A 158 -1.48 -17.85 -2.85
C VAL A 158 -0.64 -18.96 -3.48
N ASP A 159 0.67 -18.98 -3.23
CA ASP A 159 1.57 -19.92 -3.87
C ASP A 159 1.36 -21.36 -3.36
N LEU A 160 0.97 -21.55 -2.09
CA LEU A 160 0.54 -22.85 -1.56
C LEU A 160 -0.76 -23.31 -2.23
N GLY A 161 -1.76 -22.43 -2.35
CA GLY A 161 -3.03 -22.73 -3.00
C GLY A 161 -2.90 -23.07 -4.49
N LEU A 162 -1.82 -22.63 -5.13
CA LEU A 162 -1.48 -22.94 -6.52
C LEU A 162 -0.43 -24.05 -6.69
N GLY A 163 0.04 -24.67 -5.60
CA GLY A 163 1.05 -25.75 -5.65
C GLY A 163 2.47 -25.30 -6.05
N ARG A 164 2.82 -24.03 -5.84
CA ARG A 164 4.11 -23.42 -6.23
C ARG A 164 5.11 -23.38 -5.07
N GLU A 165 5.48 -24.53 -4.52
CA GLU A 165 6.31 -24.64 -3.30
C GLU A 165 7.68 -23.94 -3.39
N ALA A 166 8.34 -24.02 -4.56
CA ALA A 166 9.62 -23.34 -4.77
C ALA A 166 9.52 -21.81 -4.58
N ARG A 167 8.36 -21.20 -4.86
CA ARG A 167 8.13 -19.78 -4.63
C ARG A 167 7.88 -19.48 -3.15
N VAL A 168 7.13 -20.35 -2.46
CA VAL A 168 6.85 -20.25 -1.02
C VAL A 168 8.15 -20.15 -0.23
N GLU A 169 9.13 -20.99 -0.55
CA GLU A 169 10.40 -20.99 0.16
C GLU A 169 11.19 -19.68 -0.04
N ARG A 170 11.14 -19.11 -1.25
CA ARG A 170 11.74 -17.78 -1.52
C ARG A 170 11.08 -16.68 -0.69
N TRP A 171 9.76 -16.71 -0.53
CA TRP A 171 9.05 -15.72 0.29
C TRP A 171 9.34 -15.89 1.77
N ARG A 172 9.42 -17.13 2.28
CA ARG A 172 9.82 -17.42 3.67
C ARG A 172 11.21 -16.87 3.97
N LYS A 173 12.17 -17.14 3.09
CA LYS A 173 13.52 -16.57 3.18
C LYS A 173 13.48 -15.04 3.22
N THR A 174 12.74 -14.43 2.29
CA THR A 174 12.58 -12.96 2.26
C THR A 174 11.97 -12.40 3.54
N ILE A 175 11.00 -13.09 4.16
CA ILE A 175 10.42 -12.67 5.45
C ILE A 175 11.48 -12.76 6.55
N SER A 176 12.24 -13.85 6.61
CA SER A 176 13.33 -14.03 7.57
C SER A 176 14.37 -12.92 7.44
N ASP A 177 14.76 -12.57 6.22
CA ASP A 177 15.72 -11.48 5.94
C ASP A 177 15.20 -10.09 6.36
N ILE A 178 13.88 -9.88 6.43
CA ILE A 178 13.28 -8.61 6.90
C ILE A 178 13.20 -8.56 8.44
N GLN A 179 13.04 -9.71 9.08
CA GLN A 179 12.90 -9.88 10.54
C GLN A 179 14.24 -9.95 11.27
N GLY A 180 15.30 -10.45 10.60
CA GLY A 180 16.68 -10.37 11.06
C GLY A 180 17.24 -8.96 11.04
#